data_AF-A0A9D5LF59-F1
#
_entry.id   AF-A0A9D5LF59-F1
#
_cell.length_a   1.000
_cell.length_b   1.000
_cell.length_c   1.000
_cell.angle_alpha   90.00
_cell.angle_beta   90.00
_cell.angle_gamma   90.00
#
_symmetry.space_group_name_H-M   'P 1'
#
loop_
_entity.id
_entity.type
_entity.pdbx_description
1 polymer ?
#
loop_
_entity_poly.entity_id
_entity_poly.type
_entity_poly.pdbx_seq_one_letter_code
_entity_poly.pdbx_strand_id
1 'polypeptide(L)'
;MEGGTNLIIFDADSAENNGGYERRKDELKEVISRLGIEAEIFLFPDDEHDGDFETMLESVARKDLHEGFFGCFRDYEYCLGDRYIHPNRKGKLYAYITSMRLSNRQRRSIGSGNWLFENNDFWNLNSPSLEPLKSFLNKNFMQDNQ
;
A
#
# COMPACT_ATOMS: atom_id res chain seq x y z
N MET A 1 33.90 -3.29 -1.44
CA MET A 1 32.43 -3.22 -1.24
C MET A 1 31.83 -3.33 -2.62
N GLU A 2 31.06 -4.38 -2.88
CA GLU A 2 30.32 -4.48 -4.14
C GLU A 2 29.36 -3.29 -4.18
N GLY A 3 29.53 -2.42 -5.17
CA GLY A 3 28.79 -1.18 -5.32
C GLY A 3 27.35 -1.49 -5.72
N GLY A 4 26.40 -1.07 -4.90
CA GLY A 4 24.97 -1.14 -5.18
C GLY A 4 24.22 -0.13 -4.33
N THR A 5 23.22 0.50 -4.91
CA THR A 5 22.33 1.45 -4.21
C THR A 5 21.31 0.67 -3.39
N ASN A 6 21.19 0.97 -2.09
CA ASN A 6 20.14 0.37 -1.27
C ASN A 6 18.80 1.03 -1.61
N LEU A 7 17.72 0.25 -1.74
CA LEU A 7 16.38 0.79 -1.93
C LEU A 7 15.57 0.54 -0.67
N ILE A 8 15.00 1.61 -0.11
CA ILE A 8 14.14 1.54 1.08
C ILE A 8 12.74 1.94 0.65
N ILE A 9 11.80 1.00 0.76
CA ILE A 9 10.37 1.23 0.55
C ILE A 9 9.69 0.99 1.88
N PHE A 10 9.04 2.01 2.44
CA PHE A 10 8.57 1.97 3.82
C PHE A 10 7.27 2.75 4.02
N ASP A 11 6.49 2.41 5.05
CA ASP A 11 5.28 3.19 5.39
C ASP A 11 5.67 4.55 5.97
N ALA A 12 5.03 5.62 5.51
CA ALA A 12 5.11 6.93 6.15
C ALA A 12 4.38 6.94 7.50
N ASP A 13 3.33 6.11 7.63
CA ASP A 13 2.31 6.19 8.67
C ASP A 13 1.64 7.59 8.68
N SER A 14 1.02 7.95 9.80
CA SER A 14 0.45 9.27 10.04
C SER A 14 0.93 9.83 11.38
N ALA A 15 0.72 11.13 11.58
CA ALA A 15 1.04 11.80 12.84
C ALA A 15 0.37 11.13 14.07
N GLU A 16 -0.82 10.53 13.91
CA GLU A 16 -1.53 9.83 14.99
C GLU A 16 -0.77 8.63 15.55
N ASN A 17 0.09 8.02 14.73
CA ASN A 17 0.92 6.87 15.10
C ASN A 17 2.39 7.24 15.34
N ASN A 18 2.67 8.52 15.62
CA ASN A 18 4.03 9.07 15.71
C ASN A 18 4.87 8.92 14.42
N GLY A 19 4.22 8.76 13.27
CA GLY A 19 4.86 8.80 11.97
C GLY A 19 4.56 10.08 11.21
N GLY A 20 4.23 9.93 9.94
CA GLY A 20 4.04 10.99 8.95
C GLY A 20 5.24 11.08 8.00
N TYR A 21 4.98 11.50 6.76
CA TYR A 21 5.92 11.47 5.65
C TYR A 21 7.24 12.18 5.99
N GLU A 22 7.18 13.45 6.37
CA GLU A 22 8.38 14.25 6.66
C GLU A 22 9.18 13.64 7.82
N ARG A 23 8.49 13.27 8.90
CA ARG A 23 9.11 12.69 10.09
C ARG A 23 9.82 11.38 9.75
N ARG A 24 9.12 10.46 9.07
CA ARG A 24 9.69 9.15 8.73
C ARG A 24 10.84 9.29 7.74
N LYS A 25 10.76 10.23 6.80
CA LYS A 25 11.83 10.52 5.85
C LYS A 25 13.10 10.99 6.56
N ASP A 26 12.97 11.88 7.55
CA ASP A 26 14.09 12.36 8.34
C ASP A 26 14.68 11.27 9.24
N GLU A 27 13.84 10.48 9.92
CA GLU A 27 14.28 9.32 10.72
C GLU A 27 15.11 8.34 9.88
N LEU A 28 14.64 8.01 8.67
CA LEU A 28 15.37 7.12 7.76
C LEU A 28 16.69 7.73 7.28
N LYS A 29 16.72 9.02 6.93
CA LYS A 29 17.97 9.71 6.54
C LYS A 29 19.01 9.68 7.65
N GLU A 30 18.61 9.87 8.90
CA GLU A 30 19.52 9.77 10.05
C GLU A 30 20.08 8.36 10.21
N VAL A 31 19.24 7.33 10.05
CA VAL A 31 19.68 5.93 10.11
C VAL A 31 20.66 5.61 8.98
N ILE A 32 20.35 6.02 7.75
CA ILE A 32 21.21 5.85 6.57
C ILE A 32 22.57 6.51 6.80
N SER A 33 22.57 7.76 7.27
CA SER A 33 23.78 8.52 7.57
C SER A 33 24.63 7.83 8.64
N ARG A 34 24.00 7.36 9.73
CA ARG A 34 24.67 6.65 10.82
C ARG A 34 25.29 5.32 10.38
N LEU A 35 24.65 4.62 9.45
CA LEU A 35 25.15 3.36 8.90
C LEU A 35 26.23 3.57 7.82
N GLY A 36 26.39 4.79 7.30
CA GLY A 36 27.34 5.10 6.24
C GLY A 36 27.03 4.38 4.92
N ILE A 37 25.74 4.18 4.63
CA ILE A 37 25.27 3.53 3.40
C ILE A 37 24.65 4.56 2.46
N GLU A 38 24.65 4.26 1.16
CA GLU A 38 23.89 5.01 0.16
C GLU A 38 22.54 4.32 -0.06
N ALA A 39 21.45 5.09 -0.01
CA ALA A 39 20.10 4.57 -0.22
C ALA A 39 19.17 5.58 -0.90
N GLU A 40 18.27 5.07 -1.74
CA GLU A 40 17.07 5.81 -2.18
C GLU A 40 15.86 5.39 -1.34
N ILE A 41 15.00 6.34 -1.01
CA ILE A 41 13.82 6.13 -0.17
C ILE A 41 12.58 6.38 -1.01
N PHE A 42 11.59 5.50 -0.87
CA PHE A 42 10.21 5.71 -1.26
C PHE A 42 9.33 5.50 -0.02
N LEU A 43 8.48 6.47 0.31
CA LEU A 43 7.49 6.29 1.37
C LEU A 43 6.10 6.06 0.80
N PHE A 44 5.41 5.04 1.30
CA PHE A 44 3.99 4.88 0.99
C PHE A 44 3.18 6.07 1.53
N PRO A 45 2.08 6.45 0.85
CA PRO A 45 1.49 5.75 -0.29
C PRO A 45 2.06 6.14 -1.66
N ASP A 46 2.65 7.33 -1.78
CA ASP A 46 2.96 7.97 -3.07
C ASP A 46 4.26 8.79 -3.07
N ASP A 47 5.07 8.66 -2.02
CA ASP A 47 6.30 9.42 -1.74
C ASP A 47 6.12 10.94 -1.59
N GLU A 48 4.92 11.37 -1.20
CA GLU A 48 4.63 12.78 -0.93
C GLU A 48 3.74 12.97 0.31
N HIS A 49 2.80 12.05 0.56
CA HIS A 49 1.80 12.19 1.61
C HIS A 49 1.97 11.18 2.76
N ASP A 50 1.33 11.48 3.89
CA ASP A 50 1.12 10.53 4.97
C ASP A 50 0.31 9.32 4.47
N GLY A 51 0.64 8.15 5.00
CA GLY A 51 -0.08 6.91 4.72
C GLY A 51 0.81 5.68 4.78
N ASP A 52 0.20 4.57 4.37
CA ASP A 52 0.78 3.23 4.45
C ASP A 52 0.52 2.48 3.15
N PHE A 53 1.08 1.28 3.04
CA PHE A 53 0.83 0.38 1.94
C PHE A 53 -0.67 0.17 1.69
N GLU A 54 -1.47 -0.01 2.75
CA GLU A 54 -2.92 -0.16 2.64
C GLU A 54 -3.61 1.08 2.05
N THR A 55 -3.10 2.28 2.29
CA THR A 55 -3.61 3.56 1.72
C THR A 55 -3.43 3.56 0.21
N MET A 56 -2.24 3.21 -0.27
CA MET A 56 -1.97 3.02 -1.70
C MET A 56 -2.83 1.88 -2.27
N LEU A 57 -2.93 0.77 -1.56
CA LEU A 57 -3.68 -0.41 -2.02
C LEU A 57 -5.18 -0.10 -2.16
N GLU A 58 -5.75 0.68 -1.25
CA GLU A 58 -7.13 1.14 -1.34
C GLU A 58 -7.36 2.12 -2.51
N SER A 59 -6.35 2.93 -2.88
CA SER A 59 -6.46 3.87 -4.01
C SER A 59 -6.52 3.15 -5.35
N VAL A 60 -5.96 1.94 -5.44
CA VAL A 60 -5.96 1.12 -6.65
C VAL A 60 -7.05 0.06 -6.66
N ALA A 61 -7.84 -0.08 -5.60
CA ALA A 61 -8.99 -0.97 -5.62
C ALA A 61 -10.01 -0.54 -6.69
N ARG A 62 -10.59 -1.49 -7.42
CA ARG A 62 -11.62 -1.26 -8.45
C ARG A 62 -12.98 -0.89 -7.85
N LYS A 63 -13.03 0.26 -7.15
CA LYS A 63 -14.24 0.83 -6.55
C LYS A 63 -15.32 1.08 -7.61
N ASP A 64 -14.91 1.41 -8.84
CA ASP A 64 -15.75 1.59 -10.02
C ASP A 64 -16.51 0.32 -10.43
N LEU A 65 -15.92 -0.87 -10.25
CA LEU A 65 -16.59 -2.14 -10.54
C LEU A 65 -17.34 -2.71 -9.33
N HIS A 66 -16.96 -2.28 -8.13
CA HIS A 66 -17.40 -2.90 -6.88
C HIS A 66 -18.09 -1.93 -5.94
N GLU A 67 -18.81 -0.95 -6.49
CA GLU A 67 -19.58 0.04 -5.74
C GLU A 67 -20.49 -0.61 -4.70
N GLY A 68 -21.10 -1.76 -5.03
CA GLY A 68 -21.93 -2.52 -4.11
C GLY A 68 -21.19 -3.00 -2.86
N PHE A 69 -19.93 -3.44 -2.99
CA PHE A 69 -19.13 -3.82 -1.82
C PHE A 69 -18.78 -2.57 -0.99
N PHE A 70 -18.17 -1.56 -1.61
CA PHE A 70 -17.67 -0.39 -0.89
C PHE A 70 -18.80 0.45 -0.28
N GLY A 71 -19.93 0.54 -0.96
CA GLY A 71 -21.15 1.16 -0.44
C GLY A 71 -21.67 0.44 0.78
N CYS A 72 -21.91 -0.88 0.68
CA CYS A 72 -22.38 -1.68 1.81
C CYS A 72 -21.39 -1.70 2.99
N PHE A 73 -20.08 -1.68 2.74
CA PHE A 73 -19.08 -1.65 3.81
C PHE A 73 -19.11 -0.31 4.56
N ARG A 74 -19.21 0.81 3.84
CA ARG A 74 -19.38 2.13 4.46
C ARG A 74 -20.69 2.21 5.26
N ASP A 75 -21.77 1.66 4.72
CA ASP A 75 -23.05 1.64 5.42
C ASP A 75 -22.99 0.73 6.66
N TYR A 76 -22.24 -0.38 6.60
CA TYR A 76 -21.92 -1.23 7.75
C TYR A 76 -21.16 -0.45 8.84
N GLU A 77 -20.07 0.24 8.49
CA GLU A 77 -19.34 1.12 9.41
C GLU A 77 -20.29 2.15 10.03
N TYR A 78 -21.11 2.83 9.23
CA TYR A 78 -22.12 3.76 9.72
C TYR A 78 -23.10 3.11 10.72
N CYS A 79 -23.56 1.89 10.44
CA CYS A 79 -24.49 1.16 11.31
C CYS A 79 -23.86 0.75 12.65
N LEU A 80 -22.53 0.55 12.71
CA LEU A 80 -21.84 0.26 13.96
C LEU A 80 -21.90 1.45 14.93
N GLY A 81 -21.82 2.69 14.40
CA GLY A 81 -21.69 3.90 15.22
C GLY A 81 -20.53 3.80 16.21
N ASP A 82 -20.62 4.49 17.34
CA ASP A 82 -19.54 4.54 18.34
C ASP A 82 -19.53 3.34 19.31
N ARG A 83 -20.45 2.37 19.12
CA ARG A 83 -20.60 1.22 20.03
C ARG A 83 -19.60 0.11 19.77
N TYR A 84 -18.99 0.08 18.59
CA TYR A 84 -18.10 -0.98 18.16
C TYR A 84 -16.82 -0.41 17.60
N ILE A 85 -15.75 -1.20 17.69
CA ILE A 85 -14.50 -0.91 17.00
C ILE A 85 -14.74 -1.14 15.52
N HIS A 86 -14.54 -0.10 14.71
CA HIS A 86 -14.66 -0.19 13.27
C HIS A 86 -13.50 -1.02 12.71
N PRO A 87 -13.72 -1.80 11.63
CA PRO A 87 -12.60 -2.42 10.92
C PRO A 87 -11.60 -1.38 10.47
N ASN A 88 -10.31 -1.63 10.68
CA ASN A 88 -9.28 -0.80 10.09
C ASN A 88 -9.18 -1.02 8.57
N ARG A 89 -8.42 -0.18 7.87
CA ARG A 89 -8.24 -0.25 6.41
C ARG A 89 -7.81 -1.64 5.93
N LYS A 90 -6.91 -2.29 6.67
CA LYS A 90 -6.49 -3.68 6.41
C LYS A 90 -7.65 -4.67 6.47
N GLY A 91 -8.50 -4.56 7.50
CA GLY A 91 -9.72 -5.37 7.62
C GLY A 91 -10.69 -5.14 6.47
N LYS A 92 -10.89 -3.89 6.05
CA LYS A 92 -11.72 -3.53 4.89
C LYS A 92 -11.19 -4.13 3.59
N LEU A 93 -9.89 -4.02 3.31
CA LEU A 93 -9.26 -4.59 2.11
C LEU A 93 -9.28 -6.12 2.12
N TYR A 94 -9.11 -6.73 3.30
CA TYR A 94 -9.26 -8.18 3.45
C TYR A 94 -10.71 -8.63 3.17
N ALA A 95 -11.70 -7.92 3.74
CA ALA A 95 -13.11 -8.18 3.47
C ALA A 95 -13.46 -8.00 1.98
N TYR A 96 -12.90 -6.98 1.33
CA TYR A 96 -13.06 -6.71 -0.10
C TYR A 96 -12.64 -7.92 -0.93
N ILE A 97 -11.39 -8.37 -0.77
CA ILE A 97 -10.85 -9.48 -1.58
C ILE A 97 -11.52 -10.81 -1.25
N THR A 98 -11.83 -11.07 0.03
CA THR A 98 -12.48 -12.33 0.42
C THR A 98 -13.96 -12.39 0.04
N SER A 99 -14.61 -11.26 -0.23
CA SER A 99 -15.98 -11.18 -0.75
C SER A 99 -16.10 -11.51 -2.23
N MET A 100 -14.97 -11.57 -2.95
CA MET A 100 -14.96 -11.95 -4.36
C MET A 100 -15.33 -13.41 -4.58
N ARG A 101 -15.85 -13.74 -5.76
CA ARG A 101 -16.13 -15.12 -6.17
C ARG A 101 -14.83 -15.88 -6.44
N LEU A 102 -14.21 -16.35 -5.37
CA LEU A 102 -12.95 -17.09 -5.40
C LEU A 102 -13.17 -18.60 -5.27
N SER A 103 -12.31 -19.38 -5.92
CA SER A 103 -12.19 -20.82 -5.65
C SER A 103 -11.75 -21.06 -4.20
N ASN A 104 -12.06 -22.25 -3.66
CA ASN A 104 -11.62 -22.62 -2.31
C ASN A 104 -10.09 -22.58 -2.15
N ARG A 105 -9.34 -22.87 -3.23
CA ARG A 105 -7.88 -22.76 -3.22
C ARG A 105 -7.42 -21.31 -3.08
N GLN A 106 -7.96 -20.40 -3.91
CA GLN A 106 -7.63 -18.97 -3.85
C GLN A 106 -7.98 -18.40 -2.48
N ARG A 107 -9.19 -18.65 -1.98
CA ARG A 107 -9.66 -18.14 -0.68
C ARG A 107 -8.71 -18.50 0.47
N ARG A 108 -8.21 -19.74 0.51
CA ARG A 108 -7.26 -20.20 1.54
C ARG A 108 -5.88 -19.54 1.48
N SER A 109 -5.50 -18.97 0.33
CA SER A 109 -4.23 -18.26 0.18
C SER A 109 -4.33 -16.76 0.49
N ILE A 110 -5.54 -16.20 0.58
CA ILE A 110 -5.69 -14.76 0.84
C ILE A 110 -5.14 -14.41 2.21
N GLY A 111 -4.27 -13.40 2.26
CA GLY A 111 -3.63 -12.93 3.49
C GLY A 111 -2.34 -13.66 3.85
N SER A 112 -1.96 -14.74 3.14
CA SER A 112 -0.63 -15.38 3.28
C SER A 112 0.39 -14.81 2.28
N GLY A 113 0.29 -13.51 1.98
CA GLY A 113 1.03 -12.83 0.91
C GLY A 113 0.35 -12.84 -0.46
N ASN A 114 -0.66 -13.69 -0.67
CA ASN A 114 -1.48 -13.62 -1.88
C ASN A 114 -2.66 -12.66 -1.69
N TRP A 115 -2.72 -11.64 -2.55
CA TRP A 115 -3.81 -10.66 -2.61
C TRP A 115 -4.41 -10.55 -4.02
N LEU A 116 -4.05 -11.48 -4.92
CA LEU A 116 -4.52 -11.52 -6.31
C LEU A 116 -4.22 -10.23 -7.08
N PHE A 117 -3.03 -9.63 -6.87
CA PHE A 117 -2.64 -8.36 -7.50
C PHE A 117 -2.69 -8.39 -9.04
N GLU A 118 -2.53 -9.57 -9.65
CA GLU A 118 -2.63 -9.76 -11.11
C GLU A 118 -4.06 -9.67 -11.65
N ASN A 119 -5.08 -9.67 -10.78
CA ASN A 119 -6.47 -9.59 -11.22
C ASN A 119 -6.91 -8.12 -11.39
N ASN A 120 -6.98 -7.68 -12.65
CA ASN A 120 -7.39 -6.33 -13.02
C ASN A 120 -8.85 -5.99 -12.70
N ASP A 121 -9.70 -7.00 -12.46
CA ASP A 121 -11.05 -6.75 -11.97
C ASP A 121 -11.02 -6.27 -10.51
N PHE A 122 -9.99 -6.62 -9.73
CA PHE A 122 -9.89 -6.27 -8.31
C PHE A 122 -8.99 -5.05 -8.07
N TRP A 123 -7.92 -4.93 -8.84
CA TRP A 123 -6.89 -3.90 -8.68
C TRP A 123 -6.60 -3.19 -10.01
N ASN A 124 -6.63 -1.86 -10.03
CA ASN A 124 -6.20 -1.04 -11.15
C ASN A 124 -4.71 -0.71 -11.03
N LEU A 125 -3.84 -1.63 -11.49
CA LEU A 125 -2.40 -1.37 -11.50
C LEU A 125 -1.98 -0.27 -12.50
N ASN A 126 -2.90 0.20 -13.34
CA ASN A 126 -2.71 1.35 -14.23
C ASN A 126 -3.21 2.67 -13.63
N SER A 127 -3.59 2.68 -12.35
CA SER A 127 -4.00 3.91 -11.67
C SER A 127 -2.88 4.95 -11.68
N PRO A 128 -3.17 6.24 -11.96
CA PRO A 128 -2.21 7.32 -11.79
C PRO A 128 -1.58 7.38 -10.39
N SER A 129 -2.29 6.90 -9.36
CA SER A 129 -1.79 6.84 -7.99
C SER A 129 -0.59 5.92 -7.80
N LEU A 130 -0.30 5.01 -8.75
CA LEU A 130 0.88 4.15 -8.72
C LEU A 130 2.07 4.70 -9.48
N GLU A 131 1.91 5.80 -10.22
CA GLU A 131 3.00 6.36 -11.03
C GLU A 131 4.22 6.75 -10.20
N PRO A 132 4.12 7.28 -8.97
CA PRO A 132 5.29 7.52 -8.12
C PRO A 132 6.08 6.24 -7.84
N LEU A 133 5.41 5.17 -7.42
CA LEU A 133 6.05 3.89 -7.14
C LEU A 133 6.66 3.27 -8.40
N LYS A 134 5.92 3.28 -9.52
CA LYS A 134 6.44 2.79 -10.80
C LYS A 134 7.67 3.57 -11.25
N SER A 135 7.64 4.89 -11.11
CA SER A 135 8.77 5.76 -11.46
C SER A 135 9.99 5.46 -10.60
N PHE A 136 9.79 5.30 -9.29
CA PHE A 136 10.85 4.90 -8.35
C PHE A 136 11.46 3.54 -8.72
N LEU A 137 10.63 2.53 -8.98
CA LEU A 137 11.09 1.19 -9.35
C LEU A 137 11.78 1.18 -10.72
N ASN A 138 11.20 1.84 -11.73
CA ASN A 138 11.77 1.89 -13.08
C ASN A 138 13.13 2.58 -13.09
N LYS A 139 13.26 3.70 -12.36
CA LYS A 139 14.53 4.40 -12.19
C LYS A 139 15.62 3.48 -11.64
N ASN A 140 15.28 2.62 -10.69
CA ASN A 140 16.25 1.82 -9.94
C ASN A 140 16.46 0.38 -10.46
N PHE A 141 15.53 -0.17 -11.26
CA PHE A 141 15.62 -1.55 -11.76
C PHE A 141 15.71 -1.67 -13.29
N MET A 142 15.32 -0.64 -14.06
CA MET A 142 15.23 -0.74 -15.52
C MET A 142 16.30 0.06 -16.27
N GLN A 143 17.34 0.55 -15.58
CA GLN A 143 18.46 1.26 -16.21
C GLN A 143 19.55 0.34 -16.84
N ASP A 144 19.44 -0.99 -16.72
CA ASP A 144 20.44 -1.95 -17.25
C ASP A 144 20.20 -2.42 -18.71
N ASN A 145 19.45 -1.68 -19.53
CA ASN A 145 19.25 -2.01 -20.95
C ASN A 145 19.66 -0.86 -21.90
N GLN A 146 20.82 -0.24 -21.69
CA GLN A 146 21.44 0.63 -22.69
C GLN A 146 22.96 0.48 -22.76
#